data_AF-A0A658KA59-F1
#
_entry.id   AF-A0A658KA59-F1
#
_cell.length_a   1.000
_cell.length_b   1.000
_cell.length_c   1.000
_cell.angle_alpha   90.00
_cell.angle_beta   90.00
_cell.angle_gamma   90.00
#
_symmetry.space_group_name_H-M   'P 1'
#
loop_
_entity.id
_entity.type
_entity.pdbx_description
1 polymer ?
#
loop_
_entity_poly.entity_id
_entity_poly.type
_entity_poly.pdbx_seq_one_letter_code
_entity_poly.pdbx_strand_id
1 'polypeptide(L)'
;HGGRALRAGDVLHIAPLVDRSAGQRIADDALEALPDIRRIRVIYGPHAAPEYFTEAYIETFFATDWEVHFNSSRTGVRLIGPKPEWVRADGGEAGLHPSNIHDNPYAIGAVDFTGDMPVILGPDGPSLGGFVCPVTIIEADLWQLGQLKAGDRVRFTPVSVEACHAER
;
A
#
# COMPACT_ATOMS: atom_id res chain seq x y z
N HIS A 1 -8.21 12.07 -19.69
CA HIS A 1 -8.93 12.63 -20.86
C HIS A 1 -9.17 11.49 -21.84
N GLY A 2 -10.43 11.17 -22.17
CA GLY A 2 -10.74 10.01 -23.02
C GLY A 2 -10.19 8.67 -22.49
N GLY A 3 -10.20 8.45 -21.17
CA GLY A 3 -9.70 7.21 -20.55
C GLY A 3 -8.17 7.02 -20.53
N ARG A 4 -7.37 8.03 -20.94
CA ARG A 4 -5.90 7.95 -20.96
C ARG A 4 -5.21 9.13 -20.29
N ALA A 5 -3.91 8.96 -20.06
CA ALA A 5 -2.98 10.04 -19.75
C ALA A 5 -3.00 11.12 -20.86
N LEU A 6 -2.71 12.35 -20.46
CA LEU A 6 -2.67 13.50 -21.37
C LEU A 6 -1.55 13.34 -22.40
N ARG A 7 -1.78 13.88 -23.58
CA ARG A 7 -0.83 13.90 -24.71
C ARG A 7 -0.77 15.29 -25.32
N ALA A 8 0.31 15.55 -26.05
CA ALA A 8 0.45 16.77 -26.82
C ALA A 8 -0.74 16.95 -27.77
N GLY A 9 -1.33 18.15 -27.76
CA GLY A 9 -2.52 18.49 -28.57
C GLY A 9 -3.86 18.24 -27.87
N ASP A 10 -3.90 17.61 -26.69
CA ASP A 10 -5.14 17.51 -25.91
C ASP A 10 -5.64 18.91 -25.48
N VAL A 11 -6.95 19.12 -25.56
CA VAL A 11 -7.62 20.35 -25.11
C VAL A 11 -8.51 20.01 -23.92
N LEU A 12 -8.27 20.69 -22.79
CA LEU A 12 -9.06 20.54 -21.57
C LEU A 12 -9.95 21.76 -21.36
N HIS A 13 -11.26 21.53 -21.28
CA HIS A 13 -12.21 22.58 -20.93
C HIS A 13 -12.21 22.77 -19.41
N ILE A 14 -11.99 24.02 -18.98
CA ILE A 14 -12.05 24.43 -17.58
C ILE A 14 -13.28 25.29 -17.34
N ALA A 15 -13.77 25.29 -16.10
CA ALA A 15 -14.85 26.19 -15.72
C ALA A 15 -14.36 27.66 -15.84
N PRO A 16 -15.25 28.60 -16.23
CA PRO A 16 -14.91 30.02 -16.20
C PRO A 16 -14.44 30.46 -14.82
N LEU A 17 -13.42 31.31 -14.76
CA LEU A 17 -12.93 31.88 -13.50
C LEU A 17 -13.94 32.90 -12.95
N VAL A 18 -14.72 32.49 -11.96
CA VAL A 18 -15.72 33.36 -11.31
C VAL A 18 -15.13 34.07 -10.09
N ASP A 19 -14.27 33.40 -9.32
CA ASP A 19 -13.58 33.97 -8.16
C ASP A 19 -12.08 34.15 -8.45
N ARG A 20 -11.59 35.38 -8.27
CA ARG A 20 -10.18 35.76 -8.45
C ARG A 20 -9.40 35.83 -7.14
N SER A 21 -9.99 35.45 -6.01
CA SER A 21 -9.31 35.29 -4.72
C SER A 21 -8.32 34.11 -4.70
N ALA A 22 -8.26 33.34 -5.79
CA ALA A 22 -7.29 32.28 -6.03
C ALA A 22 -5.84 32.79 -5.92
N GLY A 23 -4.97 31.96 -5.32
CA GLY A 23 -3.56 32.30 -5.08
C GLY A 23 -3.12 32.21 -3.61
N GLN A 24 -3.99 31.74 -2.72
CA GLN A 24 -3.60 31.37 -1.36
C GLN A 24 -2.51 30.29 -1.41
N ARG A 25 -1.44 30.49 -0.64
CA ARG A 25 -0.33 29.54 -0.50
C ARG A 25 -0.48 28.84 0.84
N ILE A 26 -0.28 27.52 0.85
CA ILE A 26 -0.09 26.78 2.09
C ILE A 26 1.22 27.26 2.73
N ALA A 27 1.21 27.52 4.04
CA ALA A 27 2.42 27.92 4.73
C ALA A 27 3.47 26.80 4.64
N ASP A 28 4.74 27.15 4.50
CA ASP A 28 5.80 26.15 4.25
C ASP A 28 5.98 25.18 5.42
N ASP A 29 5.62 25.61 6.63
CA ASP A 29 5.62 24.78 7.85
C ASP A 29 4.46 23.78 7.92
N ALA A 30 3.40 23.98 7.11
CA ALA A 30 2.32 23.02 6.93
C ALA A 30 2.65 21.94 5.88
N LEU A 31 3.80 22.03 5.20
CA LEU A 31 4.28 21.00 4.29
C LEU A 31 5.09 19.97 5.06
N GLU A 32 4.70 18.70 4.94
CA GLU A 32 5.43 17.61 5.57
C GLU A 32 6.66 17.25 4.74
N ALA A 33 7.83 17.26 5.38
CA ALA A 33 9.04 16.76 4.76
C ALA A 33 8.93 15.26 4.53
N LEU A 34 9.43 14.80 3.39
CA LEU A 34 9.47 13.38 3.05
C LEU A 34 10.78 12.77 3.60
N PRO A 35 10.79 12.03 4.74
CA PRO A 35 12.00 11.40 5.31
C PRO A 35 12.70 10.39 4.37
N ASP A 36 13.88 9.90 4.72
CA ASP A 36 14.53 8.84 3.92
C ASP A 36 13.82 7.49 4.04
N ILE A 37 13.24 7.20 5.22
CA ILE A 37 12.42 6.02 5.48
C ILE A 37 10.99 6.49 5.81
N ARG A 38 10.03 6.10 4.98
CA ARG A 38 8.60 6.40 5.16
C ARG A 38 8.03 5.50 6.24
N ARG A 39 7.47 6.06 7.30
CA ARG A 39 6.74 5.28 8.30
C ARG A 39 5.28 5.27 7.89
N ILE A 40 4.77 4.09 7.59
CA ILE A 40 3.39 3.90 7.12
C ILE A 40 2.64 3.11 8.18
N ARG A 41 1.56 3.69 8.70
CA ARG A 41 0.73 3.07 9.71
C ARG A 41 -0.24 2.08 9.10
N VAL A 42 -0.37 0.94 9.77
CA VAL A 42 -1.15 -0.19 9.26
C VAL A 42 -1.99 -0.82 10.37
N ILE A 43 -3.15 -1.33 10.00
CA ILE A 43 -3.93 -2.24 10.83
C ILE A 43 -3.45 -3.67 10.53
N TYR A 44 -3.19 -4.45 11.58
CA TYR A 44 -2.80 -5.85 11.47
C TYR A 44 -4.04 -6.71 11.14
N GLY A 45 -4.01 -7.40 9.99
CA GLY A 45 -5.14 -8.09 9.38
C GLY A 45 -5.38 -7.65 7.92
N PRO A 46 -6.21 -8.39 7.17
CA PRO A 46 -7.13 -9.43 7.64
C PRO A 46 -6.52 -10.84 7.77
N HIS A 47 -5.40 -11.14 7.10
CA HIS A 47 -4.75 -12.47 7.11
C HIS A 47 -3.52 -12.49 8.02
N ALA A 48 -3.68 -11.89 9.20
CA ALA A 48 -2.67 -11.78 10.25
C ALA A 48 -2.62 -12.99 11.18
N ALA A 49 -3.59 -13.89 11.05
CA ALA A 49 -3.73 -15.01 11.97
C ALA A 49 -2.54 -15.99 11.83
N PRO A 50 -2.11 -16.62 12.94
CA PRO A 50 -0.85 -17.37 13.02
C PRO A 50 -0.80 -18.63 12.16
N GLU A 51 -1.88 -18.96 11.43
CA GLU A 51 -1.92 -20.04 10.45
C GLU A 51 -1.23 -19.72 9.10
N TYR A 52 -0.94 -18.45 8.82
CA TYR A 52 -0.34 -18.05 7.54
C TYR A 52 1.17 -17.83 7.66
N PHE A 53 1.59 -16.96 8.58
CA PHE A 53 2.98 -16.56 8.78
C PHE A 53 3.47 -17.01 10.16
N THR A 54 4.77 -17.30 10.28
CA THR A 54 5.37 -17.51 11.60
C THR A 54 5.33 -16.20 12.39
N GLU A 55 5.21 -16.30 13.71
CA GLU A 55 5.27 -15.12 14.59
C GLU A 55 6.59 -14.36 14.41
N ALA A 56 7.71 -15.08 14.31
CA ALA A 56 9.03 -14.52 14.05
C ALA A 56 9.11 -13.74 12.72
N TYR A 57 8.41 -14.20 11.68
CA TYR A 57 8.37 -13.47 10.42
C TYR A 57 7.52 -12.22 10.49
N ILE A 58 6.42 -12.21 11.25
CA ILE A 58 5.63 -10.98 11.48
C ILE A 58 6.45 -9.93 12.24
N GLU A 59 7.22 -10.34 13.24
CA GLU A 59 8.18 -9.43 13.91
C GLU A 59 9.21 -8.88 12.92
N THR A 60 9.77 -9.74 12.07
CA THR A 60 10.70 -9.36 11.00
C THR A 60 10.04 -8.38 10.02
N PHE A 61 8.79 -8.61 9.65
CA PHE A 61 8.02 -7.77 8.73
C PHE A 61 7.92 -6.32 9.24
N PHE A 62 7.60 -6.14 10.52
CA PHE A 62 7.50 -4.81 11.14
C PHE A 62 8.86 -4.15 11.43
N ALA A 63 9.90 -4.95 11.68
CA ALA A 63 11.26 -4.46 11.88
C ALA A 63 11.95 -4.05 10.56
N THR A 64 11.50 -4.58 9.42
CA THR A 64 12.13 -4.37 8.12
C THR A 64 11.87 -2.96 7.56
N ASP A 65 12.92 -2.35 7.00
CA ASP A 65 12.75 -1.26 6.04
C ASP A 65 12.69 -1.86 4.63
N TRP A 66 11.50 -1.90 4.07
CA TRP A 66 11.22 -2.47 2.75
C TRP A 66 11.63 -1.50 1.67
N GLU A 67 12.37 -1.96 0.66
CA GLU A 67 12.74 -1.14 -0.48
C GLU A 67 11.68 -1.22 -1.58
N VAL A 68 11.34 -0.08 -2.19
CA VAL A 68 10.39 -0.01 -3.29
C VAL A 68 11.05 -0.51 -4.57
N HIS A 69 10.49 -1.58 -5.13
CA HIS A 69 10.95 -2.17 -6.39
C HIS A 69 10.56 -1.29 -7.58
N PHE A 70 11.39 -1.30 -8.64
CA PHE A 70 11.18 -0.46 -9.84
C PHE A 70 9.87 -0.76 -10.59
N ASN A 71 9.39 -2.00 -10.52
CA ASN A 71 8.13 -2.43 -11.14
C ASN A 71 6.91 -2.07 -10.26
N SER A 72 6.73 -0.78 -10.01
CA SER A 72 5.65 -0.20 -9.20
C SER A 72 4.85 0.81 -10.01
N SER A 73 3.54 0.88 -9.79
CA SER A 73 2.64 1.78 -10.51
C SER A 73 1.38 2.09 -9.69
N ARG A 74 0.39 2.75 -10.30
CA ARG A 74 -0.92 3.01 -9.67
C ARG A 74 -1.69 1.74 -9.30
N THR A 75 -1.37 0.60 -9.91
CA THR A 75 -1.97 -0.70 -9.55
C THR A 75 -1.40 -1.26 -8.25
N GLY A 76 -0.16 -0.89 -7.90
CA GLY A 76 0.46 -1.31 -6.66
C GLY A 76 1.96 -1.02 -6.60
N VAL A 77 2.47 -0.98 -5.38
CA VAL A 77 3.87 -0.72 -5.07
C VAL A 77 4.51 -2.02 -4.61
N ARG A 78 5.42 -2.56 -5.42
CA ARG A 78 6.13 -3.80 -5.11
C ARG A 78 7.25 -3.53 -4.13
N LEU A 79 7.46 -4.45 -3.20
CA LEU A 79 8.45 -4.31 -2.14
C LEU A 79 9.51 -5.41 -2.22
N ILE A 80 10.75 -5.02 -1.91
CA ILE A 80 11.90 -5.89 -1.76
C ILE A 80 12.21 -5.98 -0.26
N GLY A 81 12.35 -7.20 0.24
CA GLY A 81 12.68 -7.45 1.64
C GLY A 81 12.84 -8.94 1.93
N PRO A 82 12.79 -9.32 3.22
CA PRO A 82 12.93 -10.70 3.65
C PRO A 82 11.89 -11.62 3.00
N LYS A 83 12.30 -12.86 2.75
CA LYS A 83 11.40 -13.90 2.25
C LYS A 83 10.44 -14.32 3.36
N PRO A 84 9.13 -14.50 3.08
CA PRO A 84 8.17 -15.00 4.07
C PRO A 84 8.51 -16.39 4.59
N GLU A 85 8.27 -16.56 5.88
CA GLU A 85 8.25 -17.85 6.56
C GLU A 85 6.80 -18.27 6.76
N TRP A 86 6.40 -19.28 5.99
CA TRP A 86 5.03 -19.78 5.97
C TRP A 86 4.84 -20.87 7.02
N VAL A 87 3.68 -20.87 7.70
CA VAL A 87 3.31 -21.92 8.65
C VAL A 87 2.75 -23.15 7.95
N ARG A 88 2.07 -22.95 6.83
CA ARG A 88 1.49 -23.99 5.99
C ARG A 88 2.41 -24.37 4.83
N ALA A 89 2.31 -25.63 4.38
CA ALA A 89 3.09 -26.15 3.27
C ALA A 89 2.53 -25.75 1.89
N ASP A 90 1.21 -25.51 1.79
CA ASP A 90 0.50 -25.11 0.59
C ASP A 90 -0.83 -24.40 0.92
N GLY A 91 -1.52 -23.89 -0.11
CA GLY A 91 -2.84 -23.27 -0.01
C GLY A 91 -4.01 -24.22 -0.31
N GLY A 92 -3.77 -25.54 -0.38
CA GLY A 92 -4.79 -26.54 -0.69
C GLY A 92 -5.48 -26.33 -2.03
N GLU A 93 -6.81 -26.38 -2.04
CA GLU A 93 -7.63 -26.20 -3.26
C GLU A 93 -7.50 -24.80 -3.88
N ALA A 94 -7.04 -23.80 -3.12
CA ALA A 94 -6.80 -22.45 -3.62
C ALA A 94 -5.45 -22.30 -4.36
N GLY A 95 -4.61 -23.33 -4.35
CA GLY A 95 -3.35 -23.40 -5.08
C GLY A 95 -2.17 -23.83 -4.22
N LEU A 96 -1.09 -24.25 -4.88
CA LEU A 96 0.03 -24.93 -4.23
C LEU A 96 0.92 -24.00 -3.38
N HIS A 97 0.95 -22.70 -3.64
CA HIS A 97 1.82 -21.81 -2.88
C HIS A 97 1.21 -21.48 -1.50
N PRO A 98 1.98 -21.47 -0.39
CA PRO A 98 1.48 -21.12 0.95
C PRO A 98 0.91 -19.71 1.12
N SER A 99 1.03 -18.84 0.13
CA SER A 99 0.33 -17.54 0.13
C SER A 99 -1.12 -17.66 -0.31
N ASN A 100 -1.50 -18.77 -0.96
CA ASN A 100 -2.77 -18.89 -1.64
C ASN A 100 -3.95 -19.10 -0.68
N ILE A 101 -5.02 -18.35 -0.86
CA ILE A 101 -6.29 -18.50 -0.17
C ILE A 101 -7.41 -18.50 -1.19
N HIS A 102 -8.60 -18.98 -0.81
CA HIS A 102 -9.77 -18.79 -1.66
C HIS A 102 -9.99 -17.29 -1.88
N ASP A 103 -10.26 -16.94 -3.13
CA ASP A 103 -10.37 -15.56 -3.57
C ASP A 103 -11.28 -14.74 -2.66
N ASN A 104 -10.78 -13.58 -2.22
CA ASN A 104 -11.52 -12.64 -1.41
C ASN A 104 -11.30 -11.18 -1.83
N PRO A 105 -12.20 -10.28 -1.39
CA PRO A 105 -12.05 -8.87 -1.70
C PRO A 105 -10.86 -8.25 -0.94
N TYR A 106 -10.12 -7.39 -1.61
CA TYR A 106 -9.03 -6.62 -1.03
C TYR A 106 -9.42 -5.18 -0.70
N ALA A 107 -8.80 -4.64 0.34
CA ALA A 107 -8.80 -3.21 0.63
C ALA A 107 -7.69 -2.51 -0.17
N ILE A 108 -7.95 -1.26 -0.57
CA ILE A 108 -6.89 -0.38 -1.08
C ILE A 108 -5.86 -0.19 0.04
N GLY A 109 -4.57 -0.35 -0.28
CA GLY A 109 -3.49 -0.29 0.70
C GLY A 109 -3.25 -1.61 1.46
N ALA A 110 -3.96 -2.70 1.15
CA ALA A 110 -3.57 -4.01 1.64
C ALA A 110 -2.18 -4.39 1.13
N VAL A 111 -1.36 -5.01 1.99
CA VAL A 111 -0.06 -5.55 1.60
C VAL A 111 -0.25 -7.00 1.18
N ASP A 112 -0.39 -7.22 -0.11
CA ASP A 112 -0.71 -8.52 -0.71
C ASP A 112 0.56 -9.33 -1.00
N PHE A 113 0.62 -10.57 -0.54
CA PHE A 113 1.74 -11.48 -0.79
C PHE A 113 1.47 -12.36 -2.02
N THR A 114 1.80 -11.84 -3.21
CA THR A 114 1.70 -12.56 -4.49
C THR A 114 2.79 -13.64 -4.61
N GLY A 115 2.62 -14.75 -3.88
CA GLY A 115 3.71 -15.67 -3.61
C GLY A 115 4.63 -15.11 -2.53
N ASP A 116 5.94 -15.14 -2.77
CA ASP A 116 6.95 -14.64 -1.85
C ASP A 116 7.25 -13.12 -2.02
N MET A 117 6.56 -12.43 -2.93
CA MET A 117 6.78 -11.01 -3.24
C MET A 117 5.60 -10.14 -2.78
N PRO A 118 5.79 -9.27 -1.76
CA PRO A 118 4.75 -8.37 -1.29
C PRO A 118 4.51 -7.18 -2.23
N VAL A 119 3.24 -6.78 -2.34
CA VAL A 119 2.78 -5.62 -3.11
C VAL A 119 1.76 -4.85 -2.30
N ILE A 120 1.98 -3.55 -2.10
CA ILE A 120 0.96 -2.66 -1.57
C ILE A 120 -0.06 -2.38 -2.68
N LEU A 121 -1.31 -2.77 -2.50
CA LEU A 121 -2.35 -2.58 -3.52
C LEU A 121 -2.71 -1.10 -3.66
N GLY A 122 -2.57 -0.58 -4.88
CA GLY A 122 -2.83 0.82 -5.22
C GLY A 122 -4.30 1.10 -5.54
N PRO A 123 -4.64 2.37 -5.80
CA PRO A 123 -6.01 2.77 -6.14
C PRO A 123 -6.52 2.19 -7.47
N ASP A 124 -5.62 1.83 -8.39
CA ASP A 124 -5.98 1.12 -9.63
C ASP A 124 -5.67 -0.40 -9.51
N GLY A 125 -5.51 -0.89 -8.28
CA GLY A 125 -5.16 -2.28 -7.98
C GLY A 125 -6.33 -3.25 -8.18
N PRO A 126 -6.04 -4.57 -8.11
CA PRO A 126 -7.06 -5.60 -8.15
C PRO A 126 -8.00 -5.48 -6.93
N SER A 127 -9.28 -5.81 -7.14
CA SER A 127 -10.29 -5.82 -6.07
C SER A 127 -10.53 -7.21 -5.47
N LEU A 128 -10.34 -8.28 -6.24
CA LEU A 128 -10.52 -9.67 -5.81
C LEU A 128 -9.22 -10.43 -6.11
N GLY A 129 -8.74 -11.23 -5.17
CA GLY A 129 -7.60 -12.12 -5.38
C GLY A 129 -7.46 -13.19 -4.32
N GLY A 130 -6.59 -14.17 -4.59
CA GLY A 130 -6.43 -15.39 -3.81
C GLY A 130 -5.13 -15.46 -3.04
N PHE A 131 -4.65 -14.34 -2.49
CA PHE A 131 -3.41 -14.23 -1.73
C PHE A 131 -3.62 -13.55 -0.38
N VAL A 132 -2.81 -13.91 0.61
CA VAL A 132 -2.89 -13.35 1.96
C VAL A 132 -2.35 -11.93 2.06
N CYS A 133 -2.97 -11.17 2.97
CA CYS A 133 -2.63 -9.79 3.30
C CYS A 133 -2.50 -9.65 4.83
N PRO A 134 -1.29 -9.64 5.40
CA PRO A 134 -1.13 -9.57 6.86
C PRO A 134 -1.43 -8.19 7.43
N VAL A 135 -1.39 -7.12 6.62
CA VAL A 135 -1.66 -5.76 7.08
C VAL A 135 -2.40 -4.94 6.02
N THR A 136 -3.10 -3.89 6.46
CA THR A 136 -3.75 -2.89 5.60
C THR A 136 -3.35 -1.49 6.04
N ILE A 137 -2.90 -0.66 5.09
CA ILE A 137 -2.55 0.75 5.36
C ILE A 137 -3.81 1.54 5.73
N ILE A 138 -3.68 2.41 6.72
CA ILE A 138 -4.78 3.29 7.13
C ILE A 138 -5.02 4.38 6.08
N GLU A 139 -6.26 4.84 5.96
CA GLU A 139 -6.65 5.84 4.96
C GLU A 139 -5.80 7.11 5.04
N ALA A 140 -5.50 7.58 6.26
CA ALA A 140 -4.70 8.78 6.52
C ALA A 140 -3.26 8.70 5.99
N ASP A 141 -2.72 7.51 5.73
CA ASP A 141 -1.36 7.31 5.25
C ASP A 141 -1.29 6.88 3.78
N LEU A 142 -2.44 6.62 3.12
CA LEU A 142 -2.47 6.18 1.71
C LEU A 142 -1.84 7.20 0.74
N TRP A 143 -1.87 8.49 1.08
CA TRP A 143 -1.26 9.55 0.26
C TRP A 143 0.25 9.33 0.06
N GLN A 144 0.92 8.73 1.06
CA GLN A 144 2.36 8.49 1.03
C GLN A 144 2.73 7.56 -0.15
N LEU A 145 1.86 6.63 -0.52
CA LEU A 145 2.07 5.73 -1.66
C LEU A 145 2.25 6.48 -2.98
N GLY A 146 1.56 7.62 -3.14
CA GLY A 146 1.68 8.47 -4.32
C GLY A 146 3.02 9.22 -4.41
N GLN A 147 3.82 9.21 -3.35
CA GLN A 147 5.14 9.85 -3.29
C GLN A 147 6.30 8.85 -3.36
N LEU A 148 6.03 7.55 -3.33
CA LEU A 148 7.06 6.52 -3.40
C LEU A 148 7.62 6.39 -4.81
N LYS A 149 8.95 6.27 -4.91
CA LYS A 149 9.68 5.91 -6.13
C LYS A 149 10.60 4.72 -5.88
N ALA A 150 11.07 4.10 -6.97
CA ALA A 150 12.02 3.00 -6.90
C ALA A 150 13.24 3.36 -6.03
N GLY A 151 13.62 2.46 -5.12
CA GLY A 151 14.71 2.66 -4.16
C GLY A 151 14.33 3.39 -2.88
N ASP A 152 13.13 4.00 -2.78
CA ASP A 152 12.65 4.52 -1.50
C ASP A 152 12.45 3.39 -0.49
N ARG A 153 12.51 3.72 0.81
CA ARG A 153 12.31 2.75 1.89
C ARG A 153 11.05 3.05 2.68
N VAL A 154 10.32 1.99 3.05
CA VAL A 154 9.12 2.06 3.88
C VAL A 154 9.25 1.12 5.08
N ARG A 155 8.78 1.56 6.26
CA ARG A 155 8.63 0.71 7.44
C ARG A 155 7.19 0.77 7.92
N PHE A 156 6.59 -0.39 8.12
CA PHE A 156 5.23 -0.50 8.61
C PHE A 156 5.19 -0.34 10.13
N THR A 157 4.24 0.43 10.63
CA THR A 157 4.01 0.62 12.07
C THR A 157 2.58 0.19 12.41
N PRO A 158 2.37 -0.85 13.22
CA PRO A 158 1.03 -1.30 13.55
C PRO A 158 0.31 -0.27 14.43
N VAL A 159 -0.97 -0.04 14.17
CA VAL A 159 -1.87 0.82 14.95
C VAL A 159 -3.21 0.13 15.20
N SER A 160 -3.83 0.44 16.33
CA SER A 160 -5.21 0.00 16.64
C SER A 160 -6.23 0.77 15.81
N VAL A 161 -7.39 0.15 15.55
CA VAL A 161 -8.51 0.81 14.84
C VAL A 161 -8.97 2.07 15.58
N GLU A 162 -8.99 2.04 16.91
CA GLU A 162 -9.36 3.17 17.76
C GLU A 162 -8.43 4.37 17.56
N ALA A 163 -7.12 4.12 17.53
CA ALA A 163 -6.11 5.15 17.26
C ALA A 163 -6.27 5.78 15.86
N CYS A 164 -6.71 5.00 14.85
CA CYS A 164 -6.94 5.51 13.49
C CYS A 164 -8.07 6.54 13.44
N HIS A 165 -9.11 6.36 14.26
CA HIS A 165 -10.28 7.25 14.26
C HIS A 165 -10.07 8.53 15.07
N ALA A 166 -9.12 8.54 16.02
CA ALA A 166 -8.84 9.69 16.88
C ALA A 166 -8.10 10.83 16.18
N GLU A 167 -7.57 10.61 14.97
CA GLU A 167 -6.76 11.57 14.22
C GLU A 167 -7.50 12.28 13.06
N ARG A 168 -8.82 12.13 12.98
CA ARG A 168 -9.67 12.93 12.08
C ARG A 168 -10.02 14.28 12.69
#